data_AF-W5W1L3-F1
#
_entry.id   AF-W5W1L3-F1
#
_cell.length_a   1.000
_cell.length_b   1.000
_cell.length_c   1.000
_cell.angle_alpha   90.00
_cell.angle_beta   90.00
_cell.angle_gamma   90.00
#
_symmetry.space_group_name_H-M   'P 1'
#
loop_
_entity.id
_entity.type
_entity.pdbx_description
1 polymer ?
#
loop_
_entity_poly.entity_id
_entity_poly.type
_entity_poly.pdbx_seq_one_letter_code
_entity_poly.pdbx_strand_id
1 'polypeptide(L)'
;MVGAEGADAGGRAPHFDVVLRGYNTRQVNERVTRLQFDLRNCARDRELAQGQAAELAQLLNTTRAELARVRQQLAAVVNAPVTGANVSERVRLMMSLAEEEIAELRRKAKEHADATRAEAERFATTSRGEAERYASAVKGDAERHATTVRGDADRHAAAVHAEVQKFMADARVEAERQGTAVAAQRQQAAAENEQRRVQAEAEFAQRRAHLDSEHDQRSQLLEAEHQQRAAELEQRRQTLEAEYQQREAEQAQRRQLAESELEQRREQGEAELAHLRKQAQEELAQERAKLDTEHQQRVSELVQQRVQLESEHDQRRQALDAEHAERASKLEQQRADLEAEHEQRGADLEQTRLRLAAEHEQRQQQLDAEHAQRGAELESEHEQRRQVLDAEHAERGADLDQRRTTLEAEHQQRVTDLAQSRTQLESEHEQLRQTLESEHAQQRQLLESEHEQRAEDLEKQRLQGDADLVQRRQALEAEMQQRGAELEQLRERVEDELDQRRHQVEAELKQERAKLASEHQASLAELTARRTELEHKYAEHHDSLDKEYDELRDKLGKEHALLMAQGKTESERLVREASQEADRLAAEARSSGERALAVRRQAHEQVSGVQTLLREALAAVQPLPGE
;
A
#
# COMPACT_ATOMS: atom_id res chain seq x y z
N MET A 1 -71.21 71.28 52.41
CA MET A 1 -72.15 72.29 51.87
C MET A 1 -73.56 71.76 52.09
N VAL A 2 -74.50 72.59 52.54
CA VAL A 2 -75.92 72.23 52.72
C VAL A 2 -76.71 72.75 51.52
N GLY A 3 -77.78 72.04 51.15
CA GLY A 3 -78.56 72.34 49.95
C GLY A 3 -79.22 73.73 49.97
N ALA A 4 -79.28 74.35 48.80
CA ALA A 4 -79.92 75.64 48.56
C ALA A 4 -80.92 75.53 47.39
N GLU A 5 -81.85 74.57 47.47
CA GLU A 5 -83.02 74.50 46.57
C GLU A 5 -84.04 75.59 46.95
N GLY A 6 -83.64 76.85 46.76
CA GLY A 6 -84.51 78.02 46.87
C GLY A 6 -85.45 78.05 45.67
N ALA A 7 -86.65 77.50 45.82
CA ALA A 7 -87.60 77.35 44.73
C ALA A 7 -88.05 78.70 44.12
N ASP A 8 -87.71 78.93 42.85
CA ASP A 8 -88.38 79.94 42.03
C ASP A 8 -89.80 79.46 41.65
N ALA A 9 -90.71 79.60 42.60
CA ALA A 9 -92.15 79.50 42.38
C ALA A 9 -92.77 80.88 42.10
N GLY A 10 -92.07 81.69 41.28
CA GLY A 10 -92.37 83.09 40.98
C GLY A 10 -93.72 83.36 40.31
N GLY A 11 -94.80 83.39 41.10
CA GLY A 11 -95.85 84.40 40.91
C GLY A 11 -96.90 84.16 39.81
N ARG A 12 -97.45 82.95 39.66
CA ARG A 12 -98.78 82.79 39.04
C ARG A 12 -99.86 82.83 40.10
N ALA A 13 -100.53 83.98 40.25
CA ALA A 13 -101.66 84.13 41.17
C ALA A 13 -102.76 83.10 40.82
N PRO A 14 -103.30 82.35 41.79
CA PRO A 14 -104.29 81.32 41.52
C PRO A 14 -105.60 81.96 41.07
N HIS A 15 -105.91 81.85 39.78
CA HIS A 15 -107.19 82.30 39.22
C HIS A 15 -108.30 81.31 39.58
N PHE A 16 -109.47 81.84 39.93
CA PHE A 16 -110.69 81.04 40.00
C PHE A 16 -111.33 80.96 38.62
N ASP A 17 -111.87 79.80 38.25
CA ASP A 17 -112.55 79.66 36.97
C ASP A 17 -113.85 80.48 36.97
N VAL A 18 -114.11 81.19 35.86
CA VAL A 18 -115.31 81.99 35.69
C VAL A 18 -116.41 81.14 35.07
N VAL A 19 -117.52 81.02 35.77
CA VAL A 19 -118.77 80.38 35.33
C VAL A 19 -119.84 81.42 35.01
N LEU A 20 -120.97 80.98 34.46
CA LEU A 20 -122.07 81.86 34.10
C LEU A 20 -122.68 82.47 35.39
N ARG A 21 -122.39 83.77 35.63
CA ARG A 21 -122.56 84.53 36.90
C ARG A 21 -121.39 84.44 37.92
N GLY A 22 -120.15 84.54 37.45
CA GLY A 22 -119.00 84.93 38.29
C GLY A 22 -118.04 83.78 38.59
N TYR A 23 -117.20 83.92 39.61
CA TYR A 23 -116.22 82.87 39.96
C TYR A 23 -116.89 81.60 40.50
N ASN A 24 -116.28 80.45 40.21
CA ASN A 24 -116.71 79.14 40.69
C ASN A 24 -116.72 79.11 42.23
N THR A 25 -117.91 79.20 42.82
CA THR A 25 -118.10 79.32 44.27
C THR A 25 -117.53 78.14 45.05
N ARG A 26 -117.45 76.94 44.44
CA ARG A 26 -116.80 75.78 45.04
C ARG A 26 -115.29 75.97 45.14
N GLN A 27 -114.63 76.41 44.07
CA GLN A 27 -113.18 76.70 44.09
C GLN A 27 -112.84 77.85 45.03
N VAL A 28 -113.68 78.90 45.06
CA VAL A 28 -113.53 80.02 46.01
C VAL A 28 -113.66 79.52 47.45
N ASN A 29 -114.70 78.75 47.78
CA ASN A 29 -114.88 78.20 49.12
C ASN A 29 -113.76 77.23 49.51
N GLU A 30 -113.37 76.29 48.64
CA GLU A 30 -112.24 75.38 48.91
C GLU A 30 -110.93 76.14 49.13
N ARG A 31 -110.66 77.23 48.38
CA ARG A 31 -109.48 78.08 48.60
C ARG A 31 -109.58 78.95 49.85
N VAL A 32 -110.75 79.48 50.18
CA VAL A 32 -110.98 80.25 51.43
C VAL A 32 -110.84 79.35 52.65
N THR A 33 -111.39 78.13 52.63
CA THR A 33 -111.21 77.15 53.71
C THR A 33 -109.74 76.72 53.83
N ARG A 34 -109.03 76.49 52.71
CA ARG A 34 -107.56 76.28 52.74
C ARG A 34 -106.85 77.49 53.35
N LEU A 35 -107.09 78.71 52.88
CA LEU A 35 -106.45 79.92 53.43
C LEU A 35 -106.77 80.16 54.92
N GLN A 36 -107.97 79.80 55.38
CA GLN A 36 -108.32 79.84 56.81
C GLN A 36 -107.59 78.77 57.63
N PHE A 37 -107.36 77.59 57.06
CA PHE A 37 -106.52 76.54 57.65
C PHE A 37 -105.04 76.94 57.67
N ASP A 38 -104.52 77.42 56.53
CA ASP A 38 -103.17 77.96 56.35
C ASP A 38 -102.90 79.10 57.37
N LEU A 39 -103.84 80.04 57.52
CA LEU A 39 -103.76 81.12 58.51
C LEU A 39 -103.82 80.63 59.97
N ARG A 40 -104.65 79.64 60.29
CA ARG A 40 -104.73 79.05 61.64
C ARG A 40 -103.45 78.30 62.00
N ASN A 41 -102.89 77.55 61.05
CA ASN A 41 -101.61 76.88 61.23
C ASN A 41 -100.50 77.92 61.39
N CYS A 42 -100.39 78.89 60.49
CA CYS A 42 -99.38 79.95 60.58
C CYS A 42 -99.51 80.79 61.87
N ALA A 43 -100.73 81.05 62.36
CA ALA A 43 -100.96 81.71 63.65
C ALA A 43 -100.48 80.85 64.84
N ARG A 44 -100.82 79.55 64.85
CA ARG A 44 -100.36 78.58 65.86
C ARG A 44 -98.84 78.41 65.82
N ASP A 45 -98.26 78.31 64.64
CA ASP A 45 -96.83 78.09 64.46
C ASP A 45 -96.03 79.36 64.81
N ARG A 46 -96.61 80.56 64.58
CA ARG A 46 -96.15 81.84 65.15
C ARG A 46 -96.25 81.85 66.67
N GLU A 47 -97.33 81.35 67.26
CA GLU A 47 -97.51 81.28 68.72
C GLU A 47 -96.54 80.29 69.37
N LEU A 48 -96.27 79.15 68.72
CA LEU A 48 -95.22 78.21 69.10
C LEU A 48 -93.83 78.86 69.01
N ALA A 49 -93.53 79.58 67.90
CA ALA A 49 -92.28 80.31 67.76
C ALA A 49 -92.14 81.46 68.77
N GLN A 50 -93.24 82.12 69.16
CA GLN A 50 -93.25 83.14 70.22
C GLN A 50 -93.08 82.51 71.61
N GLY A 51 -93.66 81.33 71.86
CA GLY A 51 -93.41 80.53 73.06
C GLY A 51 -91.94 80.12 73.16
N GLN A 52 -91.39 79.51 72.12
CA GLN A 52 -89.97 79.16 72.01
C GLN A 52 -89.05 80.39 72.16
N ALA A 53 -89.40 81.52 71.56
CA ALA A 53 -88.64 82.76 71.73
C ALA A 53 -88.71 83.30 73.18
N ALA A 54 -89.82 83.11 73.89
CA ALA A 54 -89.97 83.48 75.29
C ALA A 54 -89.21 82.51 76.22
N GLU A 55 -89.27 81.20 75.98
CA GLU A 55 -88.49 80.17 76.68
C GLU A 55 -86.99 80.37 76.46
N LEU A 56 -86.56 80.60 75.21
CA LEU A 56 -85.19 80.97 74.89
C LEU A 56 -84.80 82.28 75.55
N ALA A 57 -85.66 83.30 75.58
CA ALA A 57 -85.36 84.55 76.30
C ALA A 57 -85.26 84.34 77.82
N GLN A 58 -86.05 83.44 78.41
CA GLN A 58 -85.90 83.05 79.81
C GLN A 58 -84.58 82.31 80.04
N LEU A 59 -84.27 81.27 79.27
CA LEU A 59 -83.00 80.53 79.32
C LEU A 59 -81.78 81.42 79.10
N LEU A 60 -81.85 82.38 78.17
CA LEU A 60 -80.77 83.33 77.90
C LEU A 60 -80.64 84.35 79.04
N ASN A 61 -81.73 84.69 79.75
CA ASN A 61 -81.69 85.55 80.94
C ASN A 61 -81.25 84.80 82.20
N THR A 62 -81.63 83.53 82.40
CA THR A 62 -81.11 82.71 83.51
C THR A 62 -79.62 82.42 83.31
N THR A 63 -79.21 81.95 82.12
CA THR A 63 -77.78 81.75 81.83
C THR A 63 -76.98 83.05 81.87
N ARG A 64 -77.55 84.21 81.51
CA ARG A 64 -76.90 85.52 81.78
C ARG A 64 -76.75 85.82 83.26
N ALA A 65 -77.77 85.55 84.08
CA ALA A 65 -77.72 85.77 85.52
C ALA A 65 -76.75 84.80 86.22
N GLU A 66 -76.73 83.53 85.81
CA GLU A 66 -75.78 82.50 86.24
C GLU A 66 -74.36 82.85 85.81
N LEU A 67 -74.14 83.23 84.55
CA LEU A 67 -72.81 83.61 84.04
C LEU A 67 -72.34 84.94 84.64
N ALA A 68 -73.23 85.86 84.98
CA ALA A 68 -72.91 87.04 85.79
C ALA A 68 -72.53 86.65 87.23
N ARG A 69 -73.30 85.76 87.87
CA ARG A 69 -73.02 85.23 89.22
C ARG A 69 -71.69 84.47 89.27
N VAL A 70 -71.42 83.59 88.31
CA VAL A 70 -70.15 82.85 88.17
C VAL A 70 -69.00 83.81 87.86
N ARG A 71 -69.19 84.82 87.01
CA ARG A 71 -68.18 85.89 86.82
C ARG A 71 -67.93 86.69 88.09
N GLN A 72 -68.95 86.96 88.90
CA GLN A 72 -68.82 87.70 90.16
C GLN A 72 -68.14 86.84 91.25
N GLN A 73 -68.47 85.55 91.31
CA GLN A 73 -67.78 84.56 92.15
C GLN A 73 -66.31 84.41 91.73
N LEU A 74 -66.03 84.26 90.43
CA LEU A 74 -64.67 84.20 89.89
C LEU A 74 -63.90 85.50 90.15
N ALA A 75 -64.52 86.66 89.93
CA ALA A 75 -63.90 87.96 90.21
C ALA A 75 -63.62 88.15 91.71
N ALA A 76 -64.46 87.63 92.61
CA ALA A 76 -64.17 87.59 94.04
C ALA A 76 -63.03 86.62 94.36
N VAL A 77 -63.07 85.39 93.83
CA VAL A 77 -62.05 84.35 94.04
C VAL A 77 -60.69 84.74 93.46
N VAL A 78 -60.63 85.55 92.40
CA VAL A 78 -59.39 86.07 91.80
C VAL A 78 -58.91 87.35 92.48
N ASN A 79 -59.76 88.38 92.62
CA ASN A 79 -59.33 89.72 93.05
C ASN A 79 -59.35 89.94 94.57
N ALA A 80 -59.92 89.04 95.37
CA ALA A 80 -59.81 89.13 96.82
C ALA A 80 -58.34 88.94 97.27
N PRO A 81 -57.86 89.75 98.24
CA PRO A 81 -56.55 89.52 98.84
C PRO A 81 -56.51 88.16 99.53
N VAL A 82 -55.33 87.53 99.56
CA VAL A 82 -55.16 86.14 100.00
C VAL A 82 -55.28 86.05 101.53
N THR A 83 -56.51 85.79 102.00
CA THR A 83 -56.80 85.44 103.40
C THR A 83 -56.85 83.92 103.57
N GLY A 84 -56.54 83.42 104.76
CA GLY A 84 -56.45 81.97 105.04
C GLY A 84 -57.73 81.17 104.76
N ALA A 85 -58.90 81.82 104.78
CA ALA A 85 -60.17 81.18 104.40
C ALA A 85 -60.30 80.95 102.89
N ASN A 86 -59.91 81.94 102.07
CA ASN A 86 -60.11 81.91 100.62
C ASN A 86 -59.07 81.05 99.88
N VAL A 87 -57.92 80.77 100.52
CA VAL A 87 -56.88 79.87 99.99
C VAL A 87 -57.46 78.49 99.67
N SER A 88 -58.25 77.90 100.57
CA SER A 88 -58.74 76.53 100.41
C SER A 88 -59.65 76.33 99.20
N GLU A 89 -60.47 77.33 98.84
CA GLU A 89 -61.31 77.26 97.64
C GLU A 89 -60.51 77.49 96.35
N ARG A 90 -59.59 78.48 96.35
CA ARG A 90 -58.71 78.73 95.20
C ARG A 90 -57.79 77.53 94.92
N VAL A 91 -57.28 76.86 95.96
CA VAL A 91 -56.48 75.63 95.84
C VAL A 91 -57.31 74.46 95.30
N ARG A 92 -58.55 74.25 95.77
CA ARG A 92 -59.43 73.21 95.20
C ARG A 92 -59.71 73.45 93.71
N LEU A 93 -59.96 74.69 93.30
CA LEU A 93 -60.19 75.01 91.90
C LEU A 93 -58.93 74.75 91.04
N MET A 94 -57.74 75.11 91.54
CA MET A 94 -56.49 74.80 90.86
C MET A 94 -56.18 73.29 90.82
N MET A 95 -56.55 72.53 91.86
CA MET A 95 -56.41 71.07 91.87
C MET A 95 -57.34 70.41 90.84
N SER A 96 -58.62 70.82 90.79
CA SER A 96 -59.58 70.35 89.78
C SER A 96 -59.12 70.65 88.35
N LEU A 97 -58.62 71.88 88.11
CA LEU A 97 -58.09 72.27 86.80
C LEU A 97 -56.84 71.46 86.44
N ALA A 98 -55.95 71.21 87.40
CA ALA A 98 -54.77 70.37 87.19
C ALA A 98 -55.12 68.89 86.99
N GLU A 99 -56.18 68.38 87.62
CA GLU A 99 -56.68 67.02 87.39
C GLU A 99 -57.29 66.88 85.99
N GLU A 100 -58.05 67.87 85.52
CA GLU A 100 -58.54 67.95 84.14
C GLU A 100 -57.39 68.08 83.12
N GLU A 101 -56.39 68.93 83.38
CA GLU A 101 -55.21 69.08 82.54
C GLU A 101 -54.35 67.81 82.50
N ILE A 102 -54.15 67.13 83.64
CA ILE A 102 -53.46 65.82 83.71
C ILE A 102 -54.26 64.75 82.96
N ALA A 103 -55.58 64.73 83.06
CA ALA A 103 -56.42 63.82 82.29
C ALA A 103 -56.32 64.09 80.78
N GLU A 104 -56.30 65.36 80.37
CA GLU A 104 -56.17 65.72 78.96
C GLU A 104 -54.77 65.43 78.41
N LEU A 105 -53.71 65.68 79.18
CA LEU A 105 -52.33 65.32 78.84
C LEU A 105 -52.17 63.80 78.73
N ARG A 106 -52.77 63.02 79.63
CA ARG A 106 -52.80 61.54 79.55
C ARG A 106 -53.54 61.06 78.30
N ARG A 107 -54.68 61.69 77.95
CA ARG A 107 -55.41 61.41 76.71
C ARG A 107 -54.53 61.69 75.49
N LYS A 108 -53.97 62.91 75.38
CA LYS A 108 -53.11 63.33 74.27
C LYS A 108 -51.87 62.44 74.13
N ALA A 109 -51.25 62.05 75.25
CA ALA A 109 -50.12 61.13 75.25
C ALA A 109 -50.50 59.71 74.77
N LYS A 110 -51.69 59.22 75.15
CA LYS A 110 -52.20 57.94 74.63
C LYS A 110 -52.53 58.04 73.14
N GLU A 111 -53.26 59.07 72.71
CA GLU A 111 -53.62 59.32 71.31
C GLU A 111 -52.36 59.39 70.42
N HIS A 112 -51.30 60.07 70.89
CA HIS A 112 -50.01 60.09 70.21
C HIS A 112 -49.33 58.71 70.20
N ALA A 113 -49.30 57.98 71.32
CA ALA A 113 -48.68 56.67 71.38
C ALA A 113 -49.37 55.64 70.46
N ASP A 114 -50.71 55.66 70.42
CA ASP A 114 -51.50 54.78 69.56
C ASP A 114 -51.42 55.20 68.08
N ALA A 115 -51.28 56.51 67.78
CA ALA A 115 -50.96 56.99 66.43
C ALA A 115 -49.56 56.55 65.96
N THR A 116 -48.52 56.70 66.80
CA THR A 116 -47.16 56.24 66.48
C THR A 116 -47.09 54.72 66.30
N ARG A 117 -47.86 53.95 67.07
CA ARG A 117 -48.02 52.49 66.85
C ARG A 117 -48.66 52.19 65.50
N ALA A 118 -49.79 52.81 65.18
CA ALA A 118 -50.47 52.60 63.91
C ALA A 118 -49.61 53.01 62.69
N GLU A 119 -48.75 54.02 62.83
CA GLU A 119 -47.77 54.39 61.81
C GLU A 119 -46.64 53.35 61.68
N ALA A 120 -46.07 52.89 62.81
CA ALA A 120 -45.05 51.84 62.82
C ALA A 120 -45.57 50.49 62.27
N GLU A 121 -46.82 50.14 62.56
CA GLU A 121 -47.49 48.94 62.02
C GLU A 121 -47.72 49.05 60.50
N ARG A 122 -48.13 50.23 60.00
CA ARG A 122 -48.24 50.49 58.55
C ARG A 122 -46.89 50.44 57.85
N PHE A 123 -45.84 50.99 58.47
CA PHE A 123 -44.48 50.89 57.95
C PHE A 123 -44.02 49.43 57.90
N ALA A 124 -44.13 48.69 59.01
CA ALA A 124 -43.71 47.30 59.11
C ALA A 124 -44.48 46.36 58.15
N THR A 125 -45.79 46.56 57.96
CA THR A 125 -46.59 45.80 56.99
C THR A 125 -46.24 46.16 55.55
N THR A 126 -45.98 47.43 55.25
CA THR A 126 -45.52 47.87 53.92
C THR A 126 -44.15 47.28 53.59
N SER A 127 -43.15 47.45 54.46
CA SER A 127 -41.80 46.93 54.24
C SER A 127 -41.74 45.40 54.17
N ARG A 128 -42.59 44.68 54.91
CA ARG A 128 -42.75 43.21 54.74
C ARG A 128 -43.32 42.86 53.38
N GLY A 129 -44.42 43.49 52.97
CA GLY A 129 -45.02 43.27 51.65
C GLY A 129 -44.09 43.63 50.48
N GLU A 130 -43.24 44.65 50.64
CA GLU A 130 -42.20 45.01 49.67
C GLU A 130 -41.07 43.97 49.64
N ALA A 131 -40.57 43.52 50.79
CA ALA A 131 -39.56 42.47 50.88
C ALA A 131 -40.04 41.13 50.32
N GLU A 132 -41.30 40.75 50.59
CA GLU A 132 -41.94 39.55 50.05
C GLU A 132 -42.09 39.63 48.52
N ARG A 133 -42.52 40.77 47.98
CA ARG A 133 -42.58 41.02 46.52
C ARG A 133 -41.20 40.95 45.88
N TYR A 134 -40.19 41.57 46.50
CA TYR A 134 -38.81 41.53 46.01
C TYR A 134 -38.26 40.10 46.00
N ALA A 135 -38.42 39.36 47.11
CA ALA A 135 -37.99 37.96 47.20
C ALA A 135 -38.74 37.06 46.20
N SER A 136 -40.03 37.30 45.95
CA SER A 136 -40.81 36.59 44.92
C SER A 136 -40.34 36.92 43.50
N ALA A 137 -40.04 38.19 43.21
CA ALA A 137 -39.51 38.62 41.91
C ALA A 137 -38.14 37.98 41.64
N VAL A 138 -37.20 38.08 42.58
CA VAL A 138 -35.85 37.49 42.47
C VAL A 138 -35.90 35.98 42.28
N LYS A 139 -36.78 35.26 43.01
CA LYS A 139 -37.00 33.82 42.77
C LYS A 139 -37.52 33.54 41.37
N GLY A 140 -38.55 34.28 40.93
CA GLY A 140 -39.10 34.12 39.59
C GLY A 140 -38.10 34.42 38.46
N ASP A 141 -37.21 35.39 38.64
CA ASP A 141 -36.14 35.70 37.68
C ASP A 141 -35.04 34.63 37.68
N ALA A 142 -34.66 34.11 38.85
CA ALA A 142 -33.74 32.98 38.96
C ALA A 142 -34.31 31.70 38.31
N GLU A 143 -35.61 31.42 38.51
CA GLU A 143 -36.32 30.30 37.88
C GLU A 143 -36.41 30.48 36.35
N ARG A 144 -36.75 31.68 35.87
CA ARG A 144 -36.74 32.02 34.43
C ARG A 144 -35.35 31.83 33.82
N HIS A 145 -34.31 32.33 34.47
CA HIS A 145 -32.93 32.22 33.98
C HIS A 145 -32.46 30.75 33.98
N ALA A 146 -32.68 30.01 35.07
CA ALA A 146 -32.34 28.59 35.16
C ALA A 146 -33.14 27.70 34.20
N THR A 147 -34.33 28.13 33.77
CA THR A 147 -35.12 27.46 32.72
C THR A 147 -34.56 27.76 31.32
N THR A 148 -34.17 29.02 31.08
CA THR A 148 -33.55 29.45 29.82
C THR A 148 -32.20 28.75 29.60
N VAL A 149 -31.31 28.77 30.61
CA VAL A 149 -29.99 28.12 30.55
C VAL A 149 -30.10 26.61 30.33
N ARG A 150 -31.07 25.92 30.95
CA ARG A 150 -31.36 24.51 30.66
C ARG A 150 -31.83 24.31 29.23
N GLY A 151 -32.82 25.09 28.77
CA GLY A 151 -33.31 25.01 27.40
C GLY A 151 -32.25 25.32 26.33
N ASP A 152 -31.28 26.18 26.62
CA ASP A 152 -30.13 26.45 25.73
C ASP A 152 -29.10 25.32 25.75
N ALA A 153 -28.82 24.73 26.91
CA ALA A 153 -27.97 23.55 27.02
C ALA A 153 -28.58 22.34 26.29
N ASP A 154 -29.88 22.09 26.47
CA ASP A 154 -30.63 21.03 25.78
C ASP A 154 -30.63 21.25 24.25
N ARG A 155 -30.85 22.50 23.80
CA ARG A 155 -30.74 22.89 22.38
C ARG A 155 -29.34 22.64 21.83
N HIS A 156 -28.30 23.00 22.56
CA HIS A 156 -26.92 22.82 22.12
C HIS A 156 -26.53 21.33 22.06
N ALA A 157 -26.89 20.54 23.07
CA ALA A 157 -26.68 19.09 23.07
C ALA A 157 -27.41 18.42 21.90
N ALA A 158 -28.66 18.79 21.63
CA ALA A 158 -29.41 18.28 20.48
C ALA A 158 -28.77 18.66 19.14
N ALA A 159 -28.24 19.89 19.00
CA ALA A 159 -27.53 20.33 17.80
C ALA A 159 -26.24 19.53 17.58
N VAL A 160 -25.39 19.41 18.62
CA VAL A 160 -24.15 18.62 18.57
C VAL A 160 -24.43 17.15 18.24
N HIS A 161 -25.46 16.55 18.84
CA HIS A 161 -25.87 15.18 18.49
C HIS A 161 -26.32 15.06 17.03
N ALA A 162 -27.06 16.03 16.48
CA ALA A 162 -27.48 16.03 15.09
C ALA A 162 -26.30 16.22 14.11
N GLU A 163 -25.29 17.02 14.48
CA GLU A 163 -24.06 17.18 13.70
C GLU A 163 -23.19 15.92 13.71
N VAL A 164 -23.00 15.29 14.88
CA VAL A 164 -22.31 14.00 14.99
C VAL A 164 -23.04 12.90 14.22
N GLN A 165 -24.38 12.85 14.25
CA GLN A 165 -25.16 11.89 13.46
C GLN A 165 -24.97 12.08 11.94
N LYS A 166 -24.94 13.33 11.46
CA LYS A 166 -24.63 13.63 10.05
C LYS A 166 -23.23 13.20 9.68
N PHE A 167 -22.21 13.61 10.45
CA PHE A 167 -20.82 13.23 10.21
C PHE A 167 -20.63 11.70 10.17
N MET A 168 -21.28 10.98 11.09
CA MET A 168 -21.24 9.50 11.13
C MET A 168 -22.03 8.85 9.98
N ALA A 169 -23.03 9.52 9.40
CA ALA A 169 -23.71 9.05 8.20
C ALA A 169 -22.88 9.31 6.93
N ASP A 170 -22.31 10.51 6.78
CA ASP A 170 -21.43 10.88 5.66
C ASP A 170 -20.17 10.00 5.64
N ALA A 171 -19.57 9.74 6.80
CA ALA A 171 -18.42 8.84 6.94
C ALA A 171 -18.77 7.38 6.58
N ARG A 172 -20.00 6.91 6.83
CA ARG A 172 -20.47 5.58 6.37
C ARG A 172 -20.62 5.54 4.86
N VAL A 173 -21.29 6.54 4.27
CA VAL A 173 -21.46 6.64 2.81
C VAL A 173 -20.10 6.68 2.09
N GLU A 174 -19.13 7.39 2.66
CA GLU A 174 -17.78 7.47 2.09
C GLU A 174 -16.99 6.16 2.29
N ALA A 175 -17.12 5.49 3.43
CA ALA A 175 -16.55 4.15 3.63
C ALA A 175 -17.18 3.10 2.68
N GLU A 176 -18.48 3.19 2.39
CA GLU A 176 -19.17 2.33 1.42
C GLU A 176 -18.71 2.60 -0.02
N ARG A 177 -18.50 3.88 -0.39
CA ARG A 177 -17.88 4.25 -1.68
C ARG A 177 -16.47 3.70 -1.82
N GLN A 178 -15.65 3.81 -0.79
CA GLN A 178 -14.28 3.30 -0.81
C GLN A 178 -14.26 1.76 -0.84
N GLY A 179 -15.13 1.09 -0.08
CA GLY A 179 -15.30 -0.35 -0.13
C GLY A 179 -15.75 -0.87 -1.50
N THR A 180 -16.73 -0.19 -2.13
CA THR A 180 -17.20 -0.54 -3.49
C THR A 180 -16.17 -0.22 -4.58
N ALA A 181 -15.44 0.88 -4.48
CA ALA A 181 -14.33 1.20 -5.39
C ALA A 181 -13.20 0.17 -5.30
N VAL A 182 -12.78 -0.23 -4.10
CA VAL A 182 -11.76 -1.28 -3.90
C VAL A 182 -12.28 -2.64 -4.38
N ALA A 183 -13.56 -2.95 -4.20
CA ALA A 183 -14.16 -4.17 -4.75
C ALA A 183 -14.14 -4.18 -6.30
N ALA A 184 -14.49 -3.06 -6.93
CA ALA A 184 -14.44 -2.91 -8.39
C ALA A 184 -13.01 -3.02 -8.94
N GLN A 185 -12.03 -2.36 -8.29
CA GLN A 185 -10.61 -2.48 -8.65
C GLN A 185 -10.11 -3.93 -8.52
N ARG A 186 -10.51 -4.65 -7.47
CA ARG A 186 -10.18 -6.08 -7.30
C ARG A 186 -10.80 -6.95 -8.39
N GLN A 187 -12.03 -6.67 -8.81
CA GLN A 187 -12.68 -7.38 -9.93
C GLN A 187 -12.00 -7.09 -11.27
N GLN A 188 -11.62 -5.83 -11.53
CA GLN A 188 -10.85 -5.46 -12.72
C GLN A 188 -9.48 -6.14 -12.75
N ALA A 189 -8.73 -6.07 -11.65
CA ALA A 189 -7.42 -6.74 -11.53
C ALA A 189 -7.53 -8.27 -11.66
N ALA A 190 -8.60 -8.89 -11.15
CA ALA A 190 -8.85 -10.32 -11.34
C ALA A 190 -9.14 -10.65 -12.82
N ALA A 191 -9.97 -9.86 -13.50
CA ALA A 191 -10.27 -10.04 -14.91
C ALA A 191 -9.04 -9.84 -15.81
N GLU A 192 -8.19 -8.83 -15.52
CA GLU A 192 -6.93 -8.63 -16.22
C GLU A 192 -5.96 -9.81 -16.02
N ASN A 193 -5.82 -10.32 -14.79
CA ASN A 193 -4.97 -11.47 -14.53
C ASN A 193 -5.48 -12.73 -15.23
N GLU A 194 -6.79 -12.96 -15.28
CA GLU A 194 -7.35 -14.10 -16.01
C GLU A 194 -7.16 -13.96 -17.52
N GLN A 195 -7.32 -12.75 -18.09
CA GLN A 195 -6.99 -12.49 -19.49
C GLN A 195 -5.51 -12.77 -19.78
N ARG A 196 -4.59 -12.33 -18.91
CA ARG A 196 -3.14 -12.62 -19.05
C ARG A 196 -2.85 -14.12 -18.94
N ARG A 197 -3.55 -14.86 -18.07
CA ARG A 197 -3.43 -16.33 -17.98
C ARG A 197 -3.89 -17.02 -19.25
N VAL A 198 -5.06 -16.67 -19.78
CA VAL A 198 -5.58 -17.22 -21.05
C VAL A 198 -4.68 -16.88 -22.24
N GLN A 199 -4.12 -15.66 -22.29
CA GLN A 199 -3.15 -15.26 -23.31
C GLN A 199 -1.85 -16.08 -23.21
N ALA A 200 -1.28 -16.22 -22.01
CA ALA A 200 -0.08 -17.03 -21.80
C ALA A 200 -0.31 -18.52 -22.12
N GLU A 201 -1.45 -19.08 -21.74
CA GLU A 201 -1.84 -20.46 -22.06
C GLU A 201 -1.99 -20.67 -23.58
N ALA A 202 -2.58 -19.71 -24.29
CA ALA A 202 -2.65 -19.72 -25.75
C ALA A 202 -1.26 -19.61 -26.41
N GLU A 203 -0.36 -18.77 -25.90
CA GLU A 203 1.03 -18.71 -26.36
C GLU A 203 1.78 -20.03 -26.10
N PHE A 204 1.63 -20.65 -24.93
CA PHE A 204 2.26 -21.93 -24.64
C PHE A 204 1.71 -23.05 -25.52
N ALA A 205 0.39 -23.06 -25.79
CA ALA A 205 -0.21 -24.00 -26.73
C ALA A 205 0.32 -23.83 -28.16
N GLN A 206 0.45 -22.58 -28.65
CA GLN A 206 1.04 -22.28 -29.96
C GLN A 206 2.51 -22.71 -30.04
N ARG A 207 3.32 -22.36 -29.03
CA ARG A 207 4.75 -22.76 -28.96
C ARG A 207 4.90 -24.28 -28.91
N ARG A 208 4.03 -25.00 -28.19
CA ARG A 208 4.06 -26.46 -28.16
C ARG A 208 3.69 -27.04 -29.52
N ALA A 209 2.61 -26.58 -30.15
CA ALA A 209 2.22 -27.03 -31.49
C ALA A 209 3.30 -26.76 -32.57
N HIS A 210 4.08 -25.68 -32.43
CA HIS A 210 5.24 -25.41 -33.28
C HIS A 210 6.35 -26.45 -33.06
N LEU A 211 6.75 -26.69 -31.81
CA LEU A 211 7.78 -27.67 -31.46
C LEU A 211 7.37 -29.11 -31.80
N ASP A 212 6.10 -29.47 -31.57
CA ASP A 212 5.50 -30.75 -31.96
C ASP A 212 5.62 -30.91 -33.50
N SER A 213 5.32 -29.86 -34.28
CA SER A 213 5.46 -29.87 -35.75
C SER A 213 6.90 -29.92 -36.25
N GLU A 214 7.83 -29.20 -35.62
CA GLU A 214 9.27 -29.27 -35.93
C GLU A 214 9.84 -30.66 -35.62
N HIS A 215 9.39 -31.28 -34.53
CA HIS A 215 9.77 -32.65 -34.17
C HIS A 215 9.24 -33.67 -35.20
N ASP A 216 7.98 -33.56 -35.60
CA ASP A 216 7.38 -34.44 -36.62
C ASP A 216 8.09 -34.28 -37.98
N GLN A 217 8.35 -33.04 -38.43
CA GLN A 217 9.11 -32.78 -39.65
C GLN A 217 10.52 -33.36 -39.58
N ARG A 218 11.23 -33.19 -38.45
CA ARG A 218 12.57 -33.73 -38.26
C ARG A 218 12.58 -35.27 -38.19
N SER A 219 11.56 -35.87 -37.60
CA SER A 219 11.40 -37.32 -37.56
C SER A 219 11.13 -37.88 -38.96
N GLN A 220 10.26 -37.24 -39.76
CA GLN A 220 10.00 -37.62 -41.14
C GLN A 220 11.23 -37.48 -42.04
N LEU A 221 12.03 -36.42 -41.86
CA LEU A 221 13.30 -36.24 -42.58
C LEU A 221 14.32 -37.32 -42.21
N LEU A 222 14.50 -37.61 -40.92
CA LEU A 222 15.39 -38.69 -40.47
C LEU A 222 14.92 -40.07 -40.95
N GLU A 223 13.61 -40.33 -40.92
CA GLU A 223 13.07 -41.59 -41.44
C GLU A 223 13.28 -41.70 -42.97
N ALA A 224 13.09 -40.62 -43.72
CA ALA A 224 13.38 -40.59 -45.16
C ALA A 224 14.89 -40.78 -45.45
N GLU A 225 15.79 -40.16 -44.68
CA GLU A 225 17.24 -40.40 -44.78
C GLU A 225 17.60 -41.86 -44.46
N HIS A 226 16.99 -42.45 -43.42
CA HIS A 226 17.19 -43.86 -43.07
C HIS A 226 16.65 -44.81 -44.14
N GLN A 227 15.47 -44.54 -44.72
CA GLN A 227 14.91 -45.31 -45.83
C GLN A 227 15.78 -45.20 -47.09
N GLN A 228 16.28 -44.01 -47.43
CA GLN A 228 17.22 -43.80 -48.54
C GLN A 228 18.53 -44.57 -48.32
N ARG A 229 19.14 -44.50 -47.13
CA ARG A 229 20.36 -45.27 -46.82
C ARG A 229 20.13 -46.78 -46.76
N ALA A 230 18.97 -47.24 -46.30
CA ALA A 230 18.62 -48.66 -46.35
C ALA A 230 18.50 -49.13 -47.81
N ALA A 231 17.86 -48.36 -48.69
CA ALA A 231 17.77 -48.66 -50.11
C ALA A 231 19.13 -48.59 -50.83
N GLU A 232 19.98 -47.60 -50.50
CA GLU A 232 21.35 -47.50 -51.02
C GLU A 232 22.20 -48.70 -50.58
N LEU A 233 22.14 -49.09 -49.31
CA LEU A 233 22.85 -50.26 -48.79
C LEU A 233 22.32 -51.57 -49.37
N GLU A 234 21.01 -51.70 -49.64
CA GLU A 234 20.44 -52.88 -50.29
C GLU A 234 20.83 -52.93 -51.78
N GLN A 235 20.80 -51.81 -52.51
CA GLN A 235 21.36 -51.75 -53.88
C GLN A 235 22.86 -52.05 -53.89
N ARG A 236 23.61 -51.58 -52.89
CA ARG A 236 25.04 -51.89 -52.77
C ARG A 236 25.28 -53.36 -52.43
N ARG A 237 24.42 -53.98 -51.60
CA ARG A 237 24.44 -55.42 -51.34
C ARG A 237 24.13 -56.21 -52.60
N GLN A 238 23.06 -55.87 -53.34
CA GLN A 238 22.69 -56.53 -54.59
C GLN A 238 23.77 -56.41 -55.68
N THR A 239 24.42 -55.26 -55.82
CA THR A 239 25.54 -55.09 -56.76
C THR A 239 26.77 -55.90 -56.35
N LEU A 240 27.11 -55.95 -55.04
CA LEU A 240 28.21 -56.78 -54.55
C LEU A 240 27.89 -58.29 -54.62
N GLU A 241 26.64 -58.69 -54.38
CA GLU A 241 26.14 -60.06 -54.60
C GLU A 241 26.25 -60.45 -56.08
N ALA A 242 25.88 -59.55 -57.01
CA ALA A 242 26.02 -59.76 -58.44
C ALA A 242 27.50 -59.80 -58.90
N GLU A 243 28.36 -58.90 -58.41
CA GLU A 243 29.81 -58.93 -58.65
C GLU A 243 30.44 -60.24 -58.11
N TYR A 244 29.98 -60.73 -56.95
CA TYR A 244 30.43 -61.98 -56.36
C TYR A 244 29.98 -63.19 -57.18
N GLN A 245 28.70 -63.26 -57.55
CA GLN A 245 28.16 -64.34 -58.40
C GLN A 245 28.82 -64.34 -59.79
N GLN A 246 29.11 -63.18 -60.38
CA GLN A 246 29.90 -63.09 -61.61
C GLN A 246 31.33 -63.61 -61.42
N ARG A 247 32.00 -63.26 -60.31
CA ARG A 247 33.35 -63.78 -60.01
C ARG A 247 33.36 -65.28 -59.70
N GLU A 248 32.34 -65.82 -59.05
CA GLU A 248 32.20 -67.27 -58.86
C GLU A 248 31.91 -67.98 -60.18
N ALA A 249 31.05 -67.42 -61.04
CA ALA A 249 30.80 -67.95 -62.38
C ALA A 249 32.05 -67.89 -63.26
N GLU A 250 32.81 -66.79 -63.25
CA GLU A 250 34.12 -66.69 -63.91
C GLU A 250 35.12 -67.70 -63.35
N GLN A 251 35.20 -67.87 -62.03
CA GLN A 251 36.08 -68.88 -61.44
C GLN A 251 35.63 -70.30 -61.79
N ALA A 252 34.34 -70.58 -61.83
CA ALA A 252 33.79 -71.86 -62.24
C ALA A 252 34.09 -72.14 -63.72
N GLN A 253 33.93 -71.15 -64.61
CA GLN A 253 34.31 -71.25 -66.02
C GLN A 253 35.83 -71.42 -66.20
N ARG A 254 36.66 -70.67 -65.46
CA ARG A 254 38.12 -70.86 -65.48
C ARG A 254 38.55 -72.22 -64.92
N ARG A 255 37.85 -72.75 -63.90
CA ARG A 255 38.05 -74.11 -63.40
C ARG A 255 37.62 -75.13 -64.44
N GLN A 256 36.44 -75.02 -65.04
CA GLN A 256 35.98 -75.91 -66.12
C GLN A 256 36.89 -75.87 -67.34
N LEU A 257 37.40 -74.70 -67.73
CA LEU A 257 38.39 -74.58 -68.80
C LEU A 257 39.71 -75.26 -68.40
N ALA A 258 40.27 -74.96 -67.22
CA ALA A 258 41.48 -75.60 -66.73
C ALA A 258 41.33 -77.11 -66.49
N GLU A 259 40.15 -77.57 -66.07
CA GLU A 259 39.77 -78.97 -65.92
C GLU A 259 39.66 -79.62 -67.30
N SER A 260 39.06 -78.97 -68.29
CA SER A 260 39.02 -79.47 -69.68
C SER A 260 40.39 -79.44 -70.38
N GLU A 261 41.28 -78.50 -70.04
CA GLU A 261 42.67 -78.50 -70.49
C GLU A 261 43.49 -79.59 -69.78
N LEU A 262 43.26 -79.81 -68.49
CA LEU A 262 43.87 -80.92 -67.75
C LEU A 262 43.30 -82.27 -68.18
N GLU A 263 42.04 -82.33 -68.60
CA GLU A 263 41.38 -83.52 -69.13
C GLU A 263 41.84 -83.78 -70.57
N GLN A 264 41.94 -82.78 -71.44
CA GLN A 264 42.61 -82.93 -72.74
C GLN A 264 44.09 -83.29 -72.61
N ARG A 265 44.82 -82.75 -71.63
CA ARG A 265 46.21 -83.17 -71.33
C ARG A 265 46.29 -84.55 -70.68
N ARG A 266 45.23 -85.01 -70.00
CA ARG A 266 45.10 -86.39 -69.53
C ARG A 266 44.72 -87.31 -70.66
N GLU A 267 43.83 -86.95 -71.58
CA GLU A 267 43.49 -87.73 -72.77
C GLU A 267 44.66 -87.79 -73.74
N GLN A 268 45.42 -86.70 -73.93
CA GLN A 268 46.69 -86.69 -74.66
C GLN A 268 47.72 -87.52 -73.91
N GLY A 269 47.91 -87.31 -72.61
CA GLY A 269 48.82 -88.07 -71.77
C GLY A 269 48.44 -89.54 -71.60
N GLU A 270 47.16 -89.91 -71.75
CA GLU A 270 46.62 -91.27 -71.71
C GLU A 270 46.53 -91.89 -73.10
N ALA A 271 46.45 -91.11 -74.18
CA ALA A 271 46.70 -91.57 -75.54
C ALA A 271 48.20 -91.80 -75.76
N GLU A 272 49.06 -90.95 -75.22
CA GLU A 272 50.52 -91.14 -75.15
C GLU A 272 50.85 -92.29 -74.20
N LEU A 273 50.27 -92.37 -72.99
CA LEU A 273 50.46 -93.53 -72.12
C LEU A 273 49.77 -94.79 -72.65
N ALA A 274 48.75 -94.73 -73.50
CA ALA A 274 48.17 -95.90 -74.17
C ALA A 274 48.95 -96.29 -75.42
N HIS A 275 49.60 -95.33 -76.11
CA HIS A 275 50.55 -95.60 -77.18
C HIS A 275 51.84 -96.20 -76.59
N LEU A 276 52.39 -95.59 -75.55
CA LEU A 276 53.53 -96.09 -74.79
C LEU A 276 53.19 -97.36 -74.01
N ARG A 277 51.97 -97.55 -73.47
CA ARG A 277 51.53 -98.86 -72.93
C ARG A 277 51.18 -99.84 -74.03
N LYS A 278 50.92 -99.44 -75.27
CA LYS A 278 50.74 -100.38 -76.38
C LYS A 278 52.10 -100.83 -76.90
N GLN A 279 53.04 -99.91 -77.12
CA GLN A 279 54.44 -100.23 -77.35
C GLN A 279 55.00 -101.06 -76.19
N ALA A 280 54.80 -100.64 -74.94
CA ALA A 280 55.19 -101.36 -73.73
C ALA A 280 54.16 -102.42 -73.26
N GLN A 281 53.19 -102.82 -74.07
CA GLN A 281 52.48 -104.11 -73.93
C GLN A 281 52.75 -104.99 -75.15
N GLU A 282 53.28 -104.44 -76.23
CA GLU A 282 53.96 -105.20 -77.25
C GLU A 282 55.30 -105.68 -76.66
N GLU A 283 56.14 -104.82 -76.07
CA GLU A 283 57.37 -105.18 -75.33
C GLU A 283 57.10 -105.96 -74.02
N LEU A 284 55.96 -105.78 -73.37
CA LEU A 284 55.70 -106.37 -72.03
C LEU A 284 54.61 -107.48 -72.09
N ALA A 285 54.01 -107.75 -73.27
CA ALA A 285 53.54 -109.09 -73.64
C ALA A 285 54.63 -109.90 -74.35
N GLN A 286 55.70 -109.24 -74.85
CA GLN A 286 57.00 -109.89 -74.96
C GLN A 286 57.55 -110.28 -73.53
N GLU A 287 56.92 -109.89 -72.38
CA GLU A 287 57.33 -110.26 -70.96
C GLU A 287 56.35 -110.85 -69.78
N ARG A 288 54.97 -110.71 -69.49
CA ARG A 288 54.37 -110.62 -67.99
C ARG A 288 52.79 -110.79 -67.33
N ALA A 289 52.27 -110.35 -65.97
CA ALA A 289 50.84 -110.11 -65.03
C ALA A 289 50.51 -109.36 -63.41
N LYS A 290 49.27 -108.88 -62.67
CA LYS A 290 48.85 -108.15 -61.16
C LYS A 290 47.39 -108.11 -60.15
N LEU A 291 46.85 -107.09 -59.20
CA LEU A 291 45.80 -106.96 -57.87
C LEU A 291 44.89 -105.57 -57.33
N ASP A 292 44.12 -105.00 -56.17
CA ASP A 292 43.85 -104.76 -54.53
C ASP A 292 42.41 -104.15 -53.63
N THR A 293 42.17 -103.30 -52.41
CA THR A 293 40.94 -103.09 -51.21
C THR A 293 40.09 -101.75 -50.36
N GLU A 294 39.51 -101.60 -48.99
CA GLU A 294 38.20 -100.80 -48.21
C GLU A 294 37.90 -99.92 -46.67
N HIS A 295 36.64 -99.42 -46.02
CA HIS A 295 36.08 -98.94 -44.48
C HIS A 295 34.73 -97.94 -43.86
N GLN A 296 34.32 -97.48 -42.48
CA GLN A 296 32.92 -96.85 -41.72
C GLN A 296 32.59 -95.91 -40.22
N GLN A 297 31.34 -95.43 -39.53
CA GLN A 297 30.91 -94.63 -38.07
C GLN A 297 29.38 -94.07 -37.32
N ARG A 298 29.02 -93.20 -36.14
CA ARG A 298 27.61 -92.72 -35.28
C ARG A 298 27.28 -91.83 -33.75
N VAL A 299 26.06 -91.21 -33.12
CA VAL A 299 25.65 -90.39 -31.66
C VAL A 299 24.12 -89.74 -30.98
N SER A 300 23.69 -89.19 -29.63
CA SER A 300 22.35 -88.37 -28.93
C SER A 300 21.92 -87.75 -27.31
N GLU A 301 20.72 -87.00 -26.80
CA GLU A 301 19.75 -86.61 -25.43
C GLU A 301 19.47 -85.38 -24.14
N LEU A 302 18.24 -84.84 -23.45
CA LEU A 302 17.84 -83.93 -22.04
C LEU A 302 16.34 -83.20 -21.38
N VAL A 303 15.88 -82.69 -20.02
CA VAL A 303 14.58 -81.76 -19.36
C VAL A 303 14.05 -81.29 -17.71
N GLN A 304 13.15 -80.23 -17.13
CA GLN A 304 12.30 -79.91 -15.66
C GLN A 304 11.46 -78.50 -14.93
N GLN A 305 10.54 -78.40 -13.74
CA GLN A 305 9.97 -77.36 -12.48
C GLN A 305 8.57 -76.35 -11.97
N ARG A 306 8.03 -75.93 -10.62
CA ARG A 306 6.84 -74.87 -9.98
C ARG A 306 6.31 -74.43 -8.32
N VAL A 307 5.34 -73.40 -7.78
CA VAL A 307 4.73 -72.84 -6.29
C VAL A 307 3.29 -71.89 -5.81
N GLN A 308 2.77 -71.34 -4.51
CA GLN A 308 1.42 -70.46 -3.92
C GLN A 308 1.03 -69.65 -2.37
N LEU A 309 -0.10 -68.80 -1.87
CA LEU A 309 -0.65 -68.13 -0.39
C LEU A 309 -1.99 -67.04 0.06
N GLU A 310 -2.67 -66.64 1.35
CA GLU A 310 -3.83 -65.50 1.80
C GLU A 310 -4.57 -64.94 3.26
N SER A 311 -4.51 -65.30 4.60
CA SER A 311 -5.70 -65.20 5.62
C SER A 311 -5.96 -64.22 6.87
N GLU A 312 -5.43 -62.99 7.08
CA GLU A 312 -5.42 -62.32 8.45
C GLU A 312 -6.40 -61.16 8.79
N HIS A 313 -7.24 -60.64 7.87
CA HIS A 313 -7.75 -59.26 7.99
C HIS A 313 -9.10 -59.04 8.74
N ASP A 314 -9.93 -60.06 8.94
CA ASP A 314 -11.33 -59.88 9.42
C ASP A 314 -11.50 -59.69 10.94
N GLN A 315 -10.54 -60.11 11.75
CA GLN A 315 -10.73 -60.26 13.21
C GLN A 315 -10.83 -58.93 13.99
N ARG A 316 -10.44 -57.80 13.41
CA ARG A 316 -10.40 -56.50 14.13
C ARG A 316 -11.74 -55.77 14.26
N ARG A 317 -12.82 -56.26 13.64
CA ARG A 317 -14.09 -55.51 13.52
C ARG A 317 -15.07 -55.66 14.69
N GLN A 318 -14.83 -56.60 15.61
CA GLN A 318 -15.72 -56.92 16.75
C GLN A 318 -15.33 -56.26 18.09
N ALA A 319 -14.36 -55.34 18.09
CA ALA A 319 -13.76 -54.81 19.33
C ALA A 319 -14.33 -53.47 19.82
N LEU A 320 -15.23 -52.82 19.08
CA LEU A 320 -15.68 -51.44 19.36
C LEU A 320 -16.91 -51.33 20.28
N ASP A 321 -17.72 -52.38 20.41
CA ASP A 321 -18.95 -52.35 21.22
C ASP A 321 -18.70 -52.22 22.74
N ALA A 322 -17.44 -52.33 23.19
CA ALA A 322 -17.05 -52.15 24.60
C ALA A 322 -16.95 -50.67 25.03
N GLU A 323 -16.87 -49.70 24.11
CA GLU A 323 -16.59 -48.29 24.42
C GLU A 323 -17.78 -47.52 25.08
N HIS A 324 -18.93 -48.18 25.23
CA HIS A 324 -20.17 -47.55 25.71
C HIS A 324 -20.40 -47.64 27.23
N ALA A 325 -19.68 -48.49 27.96
CA ALA A 325 -19.92 -48.69 29.40
C ALA A 325 -19.39 -47.56 30.30
N GLU A 326 -18.30 -46.88 29.92
CA GLU A 326 -17.58 -45.95 30.80
C GLU A 326 -18.20 -44.53 30.85
N ARG A 327 -19.01 -44.16 29.86
CA ARG A 327 -19.61 -42.81 29.77
C ARG A 327 -20.79 -42.58 30.74
N ALA A 328 -21.28 -43.62 31.41
CA ALA A 328 -22.48 -43.55 32.25
C ALA A 328 -22.28 -42.80 33.59
N SER A 329 -21.12 -42.94 34.26
CA SER A 329 -20.91 -42.45 35.63
C SER A 329 -20.66 -40.93 35.75
N LYS A 330 -20.51 -40.21 34.63
CA LYS A 330 -20.16 -38.78 34.62
C LYS A 330 -21.36 -37.83 34.50
N LEU A 331 -22.57 -38.33 34.26
CA LEU A 331 -23.80 -37.53 34.18
C LEU A 331 -24.57 -37.42 35.51
N GLU A 332 -24.24 -38.26 36.50
CA GLU A 332 -24.96 -38.30 37.78
C GLU A 332 -24.62 -37.11 38.69
N GLN A 333 -23.37 -36.62 38.62
CA GLN A 333 -22.92 -35.46 39.39
C GLN A 333 -23.52 -34.10 38.95
N GLN A 334 -24.13 -34.01 37.76
CA GLN A 334 -24.68 -32.75 37.23
C GLN A 334 -26.17 -32.53 37.54
N ARG A 335 -26.81 -33.43 38.32
CA ARG A 335 -28.24 -33.31 38.67
C ARG A 335 -28.50 -32.61 40.01
N ALA A 336 -27.51 -32.49 40.88
CA ALA A 336 -27.68 -31.89 42.21
C ALA A 336 -27.88 -30.36 42.17
N ASP A 337 -27.30 -29.69 41.17
CA ASP A 337 -27.23 -28.21 41.13
C ASP A 337 -28.53 -27.53 40.66
N LEU A 338 -29.53 -28.29 40.19
CA LEU A 338 -30.77 -27.76 39.59
C LEU A 338 -31.97 -27.69 40.55
N GLU A 339 -31.92 -28.30 41.73
CA GLU A 339 -33.05 -28.27 42.68
C GLU A 339 -33.25 -26.89 43.35
N ALA A 340 -32.22 -26.04 43.36
CA ALA A 340 -32.26 -24.71 43.99
C ALA A 340 -33.17 -23.68 43.28
N GLU A 341 -33.42 -23.81 41.97
CA GLU A 341 -34.25 -22.83 41.22
C GLU A 341 -35.76 -22.96 41.52
N HIS A 342 -36.19 -24.02 42.20
CA HIS A 342 -37.62 -24.29 42.42
C HIS A 342 -38.25 -23.55 43.61
N GLU A 343 -37.48 -23.14 44.62
CA GLU A 343 -38.03 -22.43 45.80
C GLU A 343 -38.57 -21.02 45.44
N GLN A 344 -37.96 -20.35 44.46
CA GLN A 344 -38.24 -18.95 44.16
C GLN A 344 -39.67 -18.68 43.65
N ARG A 345 -40.38 -19.73 43.16
CA ARG A 345 -41.77 -19.64 42.70
C ARG A 345 -42.82 -19.72 43.81
N GLY A 346 -42.42 -19.89 45.08
CA GLY A 346 -43.36 -19.97 46.21
C GLY A 346 -43.97 -18.63 46.64
N ALA A 347 -43.27 -17.51 46.41
CA ALA A 347 -43.61 -16.22 47.00
C ALA A 347 -44.84 -15.51 46.38
N ASP A 348 -45.06 -15.67 45.07
CA ASP A 348 -46.04 -14.87 44.32
C ASP A 348 -47.51 -15.11 44.73
N LEU A 349 -47.81 -16.23 45.40
CA LEU A 349 -49.16 -16.54 45.86
C LEU A 349 -49.63 -15.65 47.03
N GLU A 350 -48.70 -15.15 47.86
CA GLU A 350 -49.05 -14.47 49.11
C GLU A 350 -49.70 -13.09 48.88
N GLN A 351 -49.30 -12.37 47.82
CA GLN A 351 -49.85 -11.04 47.48
C GLN A 351 -51.38 -11.04 47.30
N THR A 352 -51.95 -12.15 46.81
CA THR A 352 -53.39 -12.26 46.52
C THR A 352 -54.26 -12.05 47.77
N ARG A 353 -53.73 -12.38 48.96
CA ARG A 353 -54.47 -12.38 50.23
C ARG A 353 -54.69 -10.97 50.80
N LEU A 354 -53.82 -10.02 50.49
CA LEU A 354 -53.88 -8.64 50.98
C LEU A 354 -55.13 -7.89 50.50
N ARG A 355 -55.67 -8.26 49.34
CA ARG A 355 -56.80 -7.55 48.69
C ARG A 355 -58.11 -7.61 49.50
N LEU A 356 -58.33 -8.68 50.26
CA LEU A 356 -59.52 -8.86 51.11
C LEU A 356 -59.53 -7.95 52.36
N ALA A 357 -58.40 -7.34 52.71
CA ALA A 357 -58.36 -6.37 53.82
C ALA A 357 -59.13 -5.07 53.52
N ALA A 358 -59.26 -4.71 52.23
CA ALA A 358 -59.91 -3.45 51.81
C ALA A 358 -61.43 -3.45 52.03
N GLU A 359 -62.11 -4.60 51.97
CA GLU A 359 -63.59 -4.64 52.04
C GLU A 359 -64.14 -4.36 53.45
N HIS A 360 -63.28 -4.38 54.47
CA HIS A 360 -63.60 -3.90 55.82
C HIS A 360 -63.60 -2.36 55.93
N GLU A 361 -63.08 -1.62 54.95
CA GLU A 361 -63.02 -0.14 54.95
C GLU A 361 -64.42 0.50 54.91
N GLN A 362 -65.38 -0.14 54.22
CA GLN A 362 -66.78 0.28 54.21
C GLN A 362 -67.51 0.05 55.55
N ARG A 363 -66.93 -0.70 56.51
CA ARG A 363 -67.72 -1.42 57.52
C ARG A 363 -68.48 -0.63 58.60
N GLN A 364 -68.14 0.57 59.07
CA GLN A 364 -67.11 1.54 58.69
C GLN A 364 -67.82 2.90 58.65
N GLN A 365 -68.32 3.23 57.45
CA GLN A 365 -69.17 4.38 57.08
C GLN A 365 -70.56 4.41 57.77
N GLN A 366 -70.77 3.58 58.79
CA GLN A 366 -72.00 3.47 59.57
C GLN A 366 -71.85 4.06 60.98
N LEU A 367 -70.60 4.31 61.44
CA LEU A 367 -70.36 5.21 62.57
C LEU A 367 -70.75 6.66 62.22
N ASP A 368 -70.74 7.02 60.94
CA ASP A 368 -71.16 8.31 60.38
C ASP A 368 -72.56 8.74 60.87
N ALA A 369 -73.46 7.81 61.18
CA ALA A 369 -74.78 8.10 61.73
C ALA A 369 -74.73 8.62 63.19
N GLU A 370 -73.75 8.19 63.98
CA GLU A 370 -73.51 8.67 65.35
C GLU A 370 -73.04 10.14 65.36
N HIS A 371 -72.60 10.68 64.21
CA HIS A 371 -72.23 12.08 64.06
C HIS A 371 -73.45 13.02 64.21
N ALA A 372 -74.68 12.51 64.04
CA ALA A 372 -75.90 13.28 64.26
C ALA A 372 -76.20 13.50 65.76
N GLN A 373 -75.97 12.51 66.62
CA GLN A 373 -76.19 12.65 68.06
C GLN A 373 -75.08 13.46 68.74
N ARG A 374 -73.82 13.28 68.29
CA ARG A 374 -72.73 14.22 68.58
C ARG A 374 -73.16 15.68 68.36
N GLY A 375 -73.95 15.95 67.31
CA GLY A 375 -74.46 17.28 66.97
C GLY A 375 -75.22 18.04 68.06
N ALA A 376 -75.92 17.35 68.99
CA ALA A 376 -76.66 18.00 70.07
C ALA A 376 -75.83 18.07 71.38
N GLU A 377 -75.01 17.05 71.63
CA GLU A 377 -74.05 17.08 72.74
C GLU A 377 -73.03 18.22 72.53
N LEU A 378 -72.63 18.49 71.27
CA LEU A 378 -71.81 19.63 70.84
C LEU A 378 -72.34 21.01 71.28
N GLU A 379 -73.66 21.22 71.43
CA GLU A 379 -74.20 22.50 71.93
C GLU A 379 -74.14 22.60 73.47
N SER A 380 -74.39 21.51 74.19
CA SER A 380 -74.16 21.48 75.64
C SER A 380 -72.67 21.60 75.98
N GLU A 381 -71.80 21.09 75.11
CA GLU A 381 -70.36 21.33 75.20
C GLU A 381 -70.04 22.83 75.07
N HIS A 382 -70.75 23.61 74.26
CA HIS A 382 -70.35 25.00 73.97
C HIS A 382 -70.45 25.97 75.16
N GLU A 383 -71.54 25.99 75.93
CA GLU A 383 -71.66 26.97 77.03
C GLU A 383 -70.83 26.57 78.26
N GLN A 384 -70.64 25.25 78.51
CA GLN A 384 -69.70 24.78 79.53
C GLN A 384 -68.25 25.02 79.10
N ARG A 385 -67.91 24.75 77.82
CA ARG A 385 -66.61 25.17 77.25
C ARG A 385 -66.42 26.66 77.39
N ARG A 386 -67.45 27.51 77.27
CA ARG A 386 -67.29 28.97 77.39
C ARG A 386 -66.82 29.42 78.77
N GLN A 387 -67.42 28.90 79.84
CA GLN A 387 -67.00 29.26 81.20
C GLN A 387 -65.63 28.67 81.56
N VAL A 388 -65.34 27.47 81.06
CA VAL A 388 -63.99 26.88 81.12
C VAL A 388 -63.01 27.74 80.32
N LEU A 389 -63.34 28.15 79.10
CA LEU A 389 -62.53 29.01 78.23
C LEU A 389 -62.23 30.35 78.88
N ASP A 390 -63.19 31.02 79.53
CA ASP A 390 -62.95 32.30 80.19
C ASP A 390 -61.99 32.16 81.41
N ALA A 391 -62.11 31.06 82.17
CA ALA A 391 -61.15 30.73 83.24
C ALA A 391 -59.77 30.34 82.68
N GLU A 392 -59.74 29.49 81.66
CA GLU A 392 -58.55 29.14 80.89
C GLU A 392 -57.96 30.37 80.18
N HIS A 393 -58.72 31.43 79.86
CA HIS A 393 -58.21 32.66 79.25
C HIS A 393 -57.53 33.56 80.29
N ALA A 394 -57.98 33.55 81.54
CA ALA A 394 -57.27 34.16 82.65
C ALA A 394 -55.99 33.38 83.00
N GLU A 395 -56.08 32.04 83.04
CA GLU A 395 -54.92 31.16 83.25
C GLU A 395 -53.91 31.25 82.11
N ARG A 396 -54.36 31.14 80.85
CA ARG A 396 -53.56 31.45 79.65
C ARG A 396 -53.06 32.88 79.64
N GLY A 397 -53.70 33.84 80.30
CA GLY A 397 -53.16 35.19 80.48
C GLY A 397 -51.87 35.18 81.29
N ALA A 398 -51.91 34.56 82.47
CA ALA A 398 -50.73 34.36 83.30
C ALA A 398 -49.68 33.45 82.64
N ASP A 399 -50.11 32.39 81.95
CA ASP A 399 -49.26 31.46 81.23
C ASP A 399 -48.63 32.13 79.98
N LEU A 400 -49.32 33.06 79.32
CA LEU A 400 -48.79 33.88 78.23
C LEU A 400 -47.81 34.94 78.72
N ASP A 401 -48.03 35.56 79.88
CA ASP A 401 -47.05 36.48 80.47
C ASP A 401 -45.81 35.73 80.99
N GLN A 402 -45.97 34.54 81.61
CA GLN A 402 -44.82 33.68 81.92
C GLN A 402 -44.09 33.27 80.64
N ARG A 403 -44.80 32.78 79.61
CA ARG A 403 -44.22 32.51 78.28
C ARG A 403 -43.59 33.75 77.67
N ARG A 404 -44.09 34.96 77.93
CA ARG A 404 -43.47 36.20 77.44
C ARG A 404 -42.14 36.44 78.14
N THR A 405 -42.06 36.23 79.46
CA THR A 405 -40.79 36.35 80.19
C THR A 405 -39.78 35.26 79.82
N THR A 406 -40.21 34.01 79.59
CA THR A 406 -39.31 32.97 79.08
C THR A 406 -38.96 33.19 77.62
N LEU A 407 -39.86 33.68 76.77
CA LEU A 407 -39.53 34.06 75.38
C LEU A 407 -38.63 35.30 75.31
N GLU A 408 -38.74 36.26 76.22
CA GLU A 408 -37.82 37.39 76.34
C GLU A 408 -36.43 36.91 76.79
N ALA A 409 -36.34 35.98 77.74
CA ALA A 409 -35.09 35.34 78.15
C ALA A 409 -34.48 34.44 77.05
N GLU A 410 -35.29 33.59 76.42
CA GLU A 410 -34.90 32.79 75.25
C GLU A 410 -34.52 33.67 74.06
N HIS A 411 -35.13 34.84 73.87
CA HIS A 411 -34.72 35.77 72.82
C HIS A 411 -33.38 36.41 73.16
N GLN A 412 -33.12 36.80 74.42
CA GLN A 412 -31.81 37.28 74.83
C GLN A 412 -30.74 36.19 74.66
N GLN A 413 -31.05 34.95 75.06
CA GLN A 413 -30.16 33.81 74.89
C GLN A 413 -29.94 33.49 73.39
N ARG A 414 -30.99 33.42 72.57
CA ARG A 414 -30.86 33.25 71.11
C ARG A 414 -30.08 34.41 70.46
N VAL A 415 -30.13 35.63 71.00
CA VAL A 415 -29.29 36.74 70.53
C VAL A 415 -27.82 36.55 70.92
N THR A 416 -27.51 36.05 72.12
CA THR A 416 -26.13 35.69 72.48
C THR A 416 -25.63 34.48 71.71
N ASP A 417 -26.48 33.48 71.47
CA ASP A 417 -26.17 32.27 70.72
C ASP A 417 -25.96 32.62 69.24
N LEU A 418 -26.82 33.45 68.63
CA LEU A 418 -26.62 33.97 67.27
C LEU A 418 -25.37 34.85 67.16
N ALA A 419 -25.00 35.60 68.20
CA ALA A 419 -23.74 36.34 68.21
C ALA A 419 -22.52 35.39 68.26
N GLN A 420 -22.59 34.32 69.07
CA GLN A 420 -21.54 33.29 69.14
C GLN A 420 -21.45 32.52 67.82
N SER A 421 -22.56 31.99 67.30
CA SER A 421 -22.63 31.31 66.00
C SER A 421 -22.21 32.22 64.85
N ARG A 422 -22.47 33.53 64.92
CA ARG A 422 -21.93 34.48 63.95
C ARG A 422 -20.39 34.57 64.05
N THR A 423 -19.81 34.69 65.24
CA THR A 423 -18.35 34.71 65.39
C THR A 423 -17.70 33.37 65.01
N GLN A 424 -18.40 32.25 65.23
CA GLN A 424 -18.00 30.92 64.77
C GLN A 424 -18.00 30.88 63.24
N LEU A 425 -19.11 31.21 62.58
CA LEU A 425 -19.23 31.30 61.12
C LEU A 425 -18.22 32.28 60.50
N GLU A 426 -17.96 33.43 61.11
CA GLU A 426 -16.94 34.37 60.63
C GLU A 426 -15.53 33.76 60.74
N SER A 427 -15.25 32.94 61.76
CA SER A 427 -13.98 32.20 61.89
C SER A 427 -13.89 30.98 60.96
N GLU A 428 -15.00 30.26 60.73
CA GLU A 428 -15.11 29.13 59.81
C GLU A 428 -14.99 29.59 58.36
N HIS A 429 -15.59 30.74 57.99
CA HIS A 429 -15.43 31.35 56.68
C HIS A 429 -14.00 31.80 56.42
N GLU A 430 -13.30 32.36 57.40
CA GLU A 430 -11.90 32.74 57.25
C GLU A 430 -10.98 31.51 57.17
N GLN A 431 -11.27 30.42 57.90
CA GLN A 431 -10.58 29.13 57.75
C GLN A 431 -10.85 28.47 56.38
N LEU A 432 -12.10 28.44 55.93
CA LEU A 432 -12.49 27.96 54.59
C LEU A 432 -11.84 28.79 53.49
N ARG A 433 -11.71 30.10 53.69
CA ARG A 433 -11.00 30.98 52.77
C ARG A 433 -9.52 30.67 52.73
N GLN A 434 -8.85 30.54 53.88
CA GLN A 434 -7.42 30.25 53.94
C GLN A 434 -7.09 28.85 53.40
N THR A 435 -7.95 27.85 53.63
CA THR A 435 -7.82 26.53 53.00
C THR A 435 -8.00 26.61 51.49
N LEU A 436 -9.05 27.24 50.97
CA LEU A 436 -9.25 27.42 49.52
C LEU A 436 -8.13 28.24 48.85
N GLU A 437 -7.63 29.30 49.49
CA GLU A 437 -6.47 30.07 48.99
C GLU A 437 -5.20 29.19 48.96
N SER A 438 -5.01 28.29 49.93
CA SER A 438 -3.90 27.32 49.94
C SER A 438 -4.06 26.18 48.92
N GLU A 439 -5.27 25.66 48.73
CA GLU A 439 -5.58 24.63 47.73
C GLU A 439 -5.40 25.18 46.32
N HIS A 440 -5.87 26.39 46.04
CA HIS A 440 -5.64 27.06 44.77
C HIS A 440 -4.16 27.40 44.54
N ALA A 441 -3.38 27.70 45.58
CA ALA A 441 -1.93 27.86 45.45
C ALA A 441 -1.24 26.53 45.08
N GLN A 442 -1.60 25.43 45.76
CA GLN A 442 -1.09 24.09 45.47
C GLN A 442 -1.50 23.61 44.08
N GLN A 443 -2.75 23.79 43.68
CA GLN A 443 -3.25 23.45 42.33
C GLN A 443 -2.50 24.22 41.23
N ARG A 444 -2.18 25.51 41.45
CA ARG A 444 -1.37 26.30 40.52
C ARG A 444 0.04 25.75 40.41
N GLN A 445 0.71 25.46 41.52
CA GLN A 445 2.07 24.89 41.53
C GLN A 445 2.12 23.50 40.87
N LEU A 446 1.10 22.66 41.10
CA LEU A 446 0.98 21.36 40.43
C LEU A 446 0.83 21.54 38.92
N LEU A 447 -0.12 22.37 38.45
CA LEU A 447 -0.32 22.65 37.02
C LEU A 447 0.91 23.28 36.38
N GLU A 448 1.58 24.21 37.05
CA GLU A 448 2.82 24.84 36.60
C GLU A 448 3.92 23.78 36.41
N SER A 449 4.13 22.90 37.40
CA SER A 449 5.10 21.79 37.29
C SER A 449 4.71 20.74 36.23
N GLU A 450 3.43 20.46 36.01
CA GLU A 450 2.97 19.61 34.90
C GLU A 450 3.22 20.26 33.54
N HIS A 451 3.04 21.58 33.43
CA HIS A 451 3.31 22.32 32.19
C HIS A 451 4.81 22.42 31.90
N GLU A 452 5.66 22.63 32.90
CA GLU A 452 7.12 22.57 32.77
C GLU A 452 7.59 21.18 32.33
N GLN A 453 7.14 20.10 32.99
CA GLN A 453 7.49 18.73 32.63
C GLN A 453 7.04 18.37 31.20
N ARG A 454 5.81 18.74 30.81
CA ARG A 454 5.32 18.54 29.44
C ARG A 454 6.10 19.35 28.41
N ALA A 455 6.54 20.57 28.74
CA ALA A 455 7.38 21.39 27.86
C ALA A 455 8.78 20.78 27.68
N GLU A 456 9.42 20.35 28.78
CA GLU A 456 10.70 19.64 28.72
C GLU A 456 10.60 18.35 27.90
N ASP A 457 9.56 17.54 28.08
CA ASP A 457 9.43 16.25 27.40
C ASP A 457 9.11 16.41 25.91
N LEU A 458 8.35 17.45 25.53
CA LEU A 458 8.20 17.84 24.13
C LEU A 458 9.51 18.35 23.51
N GLU A 459 10.34 19.07 24.26
CA GLU A 459 11.67 19.49 23.78
C GLU A 459 12.63 18.29 23.66
N LYS A 460 12.63 17.37 24.61
CA LYS A 460 13.39 16.10 24.52
C LYS A 460 12.96 15.30 23.28
N GLN A 461 11.66 15.16 23.03
CA GLN A 461 11.13 14.49 21.84
C GLN A 461 11.51 15.21 20.54
N ARG A 462 11.45 16.55 20.50
CA ARG A 462 11.90 17.33 19.34
C ARG A 462 13.38 17.09 19.05
N LEU A 463 14.24 17.22 20.06
CA LEU A 463 15.69 17.02 19.94
C LEU A 463 16.06 15.58 19.55
N GLN A 464 15.31 14.58 20.01
CA GLN A 464 15.45 13.19 19.56
C GLN A 464 15.06 13.04 18.08
N GLY A 465 13.91 13.56 17.66
CA GLY A 465 13.48 13.53 16.26
C GLY A 465 14.44 14.27 15.31
N ASP A 466 14.96 15.43 15.73
CA ASP A 466 15.99 16.18 14.99
C ASP A 466 17.29 15.35 14.86
N ALA A 467 17.72 14.67 15.94
CA ALA A 467 18.89 13.81 15.92
C ALA A 467 18.72 12.56 15.03
N ASP A 468 17.55 11.91 15.08
CA ASP A 468 17.22 10.75 14.25
C ASP A 468 17.17 11.13 12.75
N LEU A 469 16.64 12.31 12.43
CA LEU A 469 16.65 12.86 11.06
C LEU A 469 18.07 13.16 10.56
N VAL A 470 18.96 13.67 11.42
CA VAL A 470 20.38 13.87 11.10
C VAL A 470 21.09 12.54 10.89
N GLN A 471 20.90 11.55 11.77
CA GLN A 471 21.48 10.21 11.61
C GLN A 471 20.97 9.53 10.34
N ARG A 472 19.66 9.62 10.05
CA ARG A 472 19.08 9.03 8.84
C ARG A 472 19.60 9.70 7.57
N ARG A 473 19.84 11.02 7.59
CA ARG A 473 20.49 11.73 6.48
C ARG A 473 21.94 11.25 6.29
N GLN A 474 22.74 11.20 7.35
CA GLN A 474 24.14 10.74 7.29
C GLN A 474 24.24 9.29 6.79
N ALA A 475 23.33 8.41 7.21
CA ALA A 475 23.26 7.03 6.71
C ALA A 475 22.93 6.95 5.21
N LEU A 476 22.00 7.78 4.71
CA LEU A 476 21.68 7.85 3.29
C LEU A 476 22.81 8.48 2.46
N GLU A 477 23.49 9.49 2.98
CA GLU A 477 24.67 10.09 2.35
C GLU A 477 25.82 9.08 2.24
N ALA A 478 26.06 8.27 3.29
CA ALA A 478 27.03 7.19 3.28
C ALA A 478 26.66 6.05 2.31
N GLU A 479 25.38 5.63 2.26
CA GLU A 479 24.89 4.62 1.31
C GLU A 479 25.05 5.09 -0.14
N MET A 480 24.77 6.37 -0.42
CA MET A 480 24.94 6.96 -1.76
C MET A 480 26.42 7.10 -2.15
N GLN A 481 27.31 7.39 -1.18
CA GLN A 481 28.77 7.38 -1.41
C GLN A 481 29.29 5.96 -1.70
N GLN A 482 28.83 4.95 -0.96
CA GLN A 482 29.18 3.54 -1.19
C GLN A 482 28.75 3.08 -2.58
N ARG A 483 27.48 3.29 -2.96
CA ARG A 483 26.98 3.00 -4.30
C ARG A 483 27.72 3.77 -5.40
N GLY A 484 28.15 5.00 -5.11
CA GLY A 484 29.01 5.78 -6.01
C GLY A 484 30.35 5.09 -6.28
N ALA A 485 31.07 4.72 -5.22
CA ALA A 485 32.35 4.01 -5.32
C ALA A 485 32.23 2.61 -5.94
N GLU A 486 31.13 1.88 -5.69
CA GLU A 486 30.83 0.61 -6.36
C GLU A 486 30.63 0.78 -7.88
N LEU A 487 29.89 1.82 -8.30
CA LEU A 487 29.70 2.13 -9.72
C LEU A 487 30.98 2.65 -10.39
N GLU A 488 31.86 3.32 -9.65
CA GLU A 488 33.18 3.75 -10.13
C GLU A 488 34.11 2.54 -10.34
N GLN A 489 34.23 1.64 -9.36
CA GLN A 489 34.97 0.38 -9.50
C GLN A 489 34.42 -0.53 -10.61
N LEU A 490 33.10 -0.52 -10.85
CA LEU A 490 32.51 -1.27 -11.97
C LEU A 490 32.82 -0.64 -13.33
N ARG A 491 33.01 0.68 -13.41
CA ARG A 491 33.49 1.36 -14.63
C ARG A 491 34.95 1.04 -14.89
N GLU A 492 35.82 1.20 -13.88
CA GLU A 492 37.24 0.88 -13.97
C GLU A 492 37.46 -0.57 -14.46
N ARG A 493 36.76 -1.55 -13.87
CA ARG A 493 36.85 -2.96 -14.31
C ARG A 493 36.39 -3.19 -15.76
N VAL A 494 35.36 -2.48 -16.21
CA VAL A 494 34.87 -2.60 -17.60
C VAL A 494 35.84 -1.93 -18.58
N GLU A 495 36.49 -0.83 -18.18
CA GLU A 495 37.53 -0.18 -18.97
C GLU A 495 38.79 -1.06 -19.04
N ASP A 496 39.23 -1.64 -17.93
CA ASP A 496 40.29 -2.67 -17.87
C ASP A 496 39.97 -3.90 -18.77
N GLU A 497 38.75 -4.44 -18.71
CA GLU A 497 38.33 -5.56 -19.56
C GLU A 497 38.34 -5.18 -21.06
N LEU A 498 37.96 -3.95 -21.40
CA LEU A 498 37.94 -3.46 -22.78
C LEU A 498 39.36 -3.25 -23.33
N ASP A 499 40.28 -2.69 -22.55
CA ASP A 499 41.67 -2.51 -22.97
C ASP A 499 42.46 -3.84 -22.97
N GLN A 500 42.16 -4.78 -22.06
CA GLN A 500 42.65 -6.16 -22.17
C GLN A 500 42.18 -6.85 -23.46
N ARG A 501 40.89 -6.71 -23.83
CA ARG A 501 40.36 -7.24 -25.10
C ARG A 501 40.98 -6.57 -26.32
N ARG A 502 41.24 -5.25 -26.27
CA ARG A 502 41.95 -4.54 -27.34
C ARG A 502 43.36 -5.10 -27.54
N HIS A 503 44.14 -5.23 -26.47
CA HIS A 503 45.48 -5.80 -26.56
C HIS A 503 45.51 -7.27 -26.99
N GLN A 504 44.49 -8.07 -26.64
CA GLN A 504 44.32 -9.44 -27.17
C GLN A 504 44.11 -9.41 -28.69
N VAL A 505 43.16 -8.63 -29.19
CA VAL A 505 42.90 -8.50 -30.64
C VAL A 505 44.09 -7.90 -31.40
N GLU A 506 44.82 -6.96 -30.81
CA GLU A 506 46.08 -6.43 -31.38
C GLU A 506 47.18 -7.50 -31.47
N ALA A 507 47.29 -8.37 -30.47
CA ALA A 507 48.24 -9.49 -30.46
C ALA A 507 47.86 -10.56 -31.49
N GLU A 508 46.58 -10.92 -31.60
CA GLU A 508 46.04 -11.82 -32.62
C GLU A 508 46.29 -11.27 -34.04
N LEU A 509 45.93 -10.01 -34.30
CA LEU A 509 46.19 -9.35 -35.59
C LEU A 509 47.69 -9.29 -35.92
N LYS A 510 48.57 -9.14 -34.92
CA LYS A 510 50.02 -9.19 -35.10
C LYS A 510 50.50 -10.62 -35.40
N GLN A 511 49.91 -11.63 -34.79
CA GLN A 511 50.22 -13.04 -35.06
C GLN A 511 49.76 -13.47 -36.46
N GLU A 512 48.54 -13.13 -36.88
CA GLU A 512 48.07 -13.42 -38.25
C GLU A 512 48.88 -12.69 -39.32
N ARG A 513 49.27 -11.43 -39.08
CA ARG A 513 50.20 -10.71 -39.97
C ARG A 513 51.56 -11.39 -40.06
N ALA A 514 52.07 -11.98 -38.97
CA ALA A 514 53.33 -12.72 -38.97
C ALA A 514 53.21 -14.07 -39.70
N LYS A 515 52.10 -14.80 -39.54
CA LYS A 515 51.80 -16.03 -40.32
C LYS A 515 51.76 -15.71 -41.81
N LEU A 516 50.94 -14.75 -42.23
CA LEU A 516 50.78 -14.35 -43.63
C LEU A 516 52.11 -13.87 -44.26
N ALA A 517 52.94 -13.15 -43.49
CA ALA A 517 54.28 -12.78 -43.93
C ALA A 517 55.19 -14.01 -44.13
N SER A 518 55.13 -15.01 -43.25
CA SER A 518 55.90 -16.26 -43.39
C SER A 518 55.41 -17.13 -44.54
N GLU A 519 54.10 -17.20 -44.79
CA GLU A 519 53.50 -17.89 -45.94
C GLU A 519 53.89 -17.23 -47.26
N HIS A 520 53.88 -15.89 -47.30
CA HIS A 520 54.36 -15.14 -48.45
C HIS A 520 55.86 -15.33 -48.69
N GLN A 521 56.68 -15.33 -47.63
CA GLN A 521 58.11 -15.60 -47.72
C GLN A 521 58.40 -17.04 -48.19
N ALA A 522 57.63 -18.04 -47.73
CA ALA A 522 57.73 -19.41 -48.21
C ALA A 522 57.33 -19.54 -49.68
N SER A 523 56.27 -18.85 -50.10
CA SER A 523 55.82 -18.79 -51.50
C SER A 523 56.88 -18.16 -52.42
N LEU A 524 57.52 -17.08 -51.97
CA LEU A 524 58.64 -16.46 -52.67
C LEU A 524 59.86 -17.40 -52.73
N ALA A 525 60.15 -18.14 -51.65
CA ALA A 525 61.23 -19.12 -51.63
C ALA A 525 60.98 -20.26 -52.64
N GLU A 526 59.77 -20.82 -52.69
CA GLU A 526 59.39 -21.83 -53.70
C GLU A 526 59.55 -21.29 -55.14
N LEU A 527 59.06 -20.07 -55.41
CA LEU A 527 59.21 -19.42 -56.70
C LEU A 527 60.69 -19.22 -57.08
N THR A 528 61.56 -18.86 -56.12
CA THR A 528 63.00 -18.77 -56.39
C THR A 528 63.66 -20.13 -56.61
N ALA A 529 63.29 -21.16 -55.85
CA ALA A 529 63.80 -22.51 -56.03
C ALA A 529 63.42 -23.06 -57.42
N ARG A 530 62.16 -22.87 -57.82
CA ARG A 530 61.63 -23.28 -59.13
C ARG A 530 62.24 -22.49 -60.29
N ARG A 531 62.59 -21.21 -60.07
CA ARG A 531 63.43 -20.44 -61.02
C ARG A 531 64.82 -21.06 -61.15
N THR A 532 65.51 -21.37 -60.05
CA THR A 532 66.86 -21.97 -60.12
C THR A 532 66.85 -23.38 -60.71
N GLU A 533 65.78 -24.16 -60.51
CA GLU A 533 65.58 -25.45 -61.16
C GLU A 533 65.46 -25.31 -62.69
N LEU A 534 64.73 -24.29 -63.16
CA LEU A 534 64.63 -23.97 -64.59
C LEU A 534 65.97 -23.47 -65.16
N GLU A 535 66.67 -22.57 -64.45
CA GLU A 535 68.00 -22.09 -64.84
C GLU A 535 69.02 -23.24 -64.95
N HIS A 536 68.99 -24.20 -64.02
CA HIS A 536 69.82 -25.41 -64.08
C HIS A 536 69.48 -26.29 -65.29
N LYS A 537 68.20 -26.53 -65.58
CA LYS A 537 67.76 -27.30 -66.76
C LYS A 537 68.13 -26.63 -68.08
N TYR A 538 68.02 -25.30 -68.15
CA TYR A 538 68.52 -24.53 -69.31
C TYR A 538 70.04 -24.68 -69.47
N ALA A 539 70.81 -24.67 -68.37
CA ALA A 539 72.24 -24.92 -68.42
C ALA A 539 72.56 -26.35 -68.89
N GLU A 540 71.92 -27.40 -68.35
CA GLU A 540 72.12 -28.80 -68.77
C GLU A 540 71.82 -29.01 -70.26
N HIS A 541 70.74 -28.41 -70.77
CA HIS A 541 70.42 -28.44 -72.20
C HIS A 541 71.47 -27.72 -73.06
N HIS A 542 72.00 -26.58 -72.61
CA HIS A 542 73.07 -25.88 -73.31
C HIS A 542 74.39 -26.68 -73.32
N ASP A 543 74.75 -27.24 -72.16
CA ASP A 543 75.87 -28.15 -71.96
C ASP A 543 75.79 -29.42 -72.83
N SER A 544 74.58 -29.88 -73.17
CA SER A 544 74.38 -31.02 -74.08
C SER A 544 74.59 -30.61 -75.54
N LEU A 545 74.08 -29.44 -75.95
CA LEU A 545 74.28 -28.89 -77.29
C LEU A 545 75.74 -28.59 -77.60
N ASP A 546 76.50 -28.04 -76.65
CA ASP A 546 77.93 -27.78 -76.83
C ASP A 546 78.73 -29.09 -77.00
N LYS A 547 78.36 -30.16 -76.28
CA LYS A 547 78.96 -31.50 -76.44
C LYS A 547 78.64 -32.10 -77.81
N GLU A 548 77.40 -32.00 -78.28
CA GLU A 548 77.01 -32.43 -79.63
C GLU A 548 77.77 -31.66 -80.72
N TYR A 549 77.97 -30.35 -80.53
CA TYR A 549 78.71 -29.49 -81.45
C TYR A 549 80.21 -29.83 -81.50
N ASP A 550 80.87 -29.99 -80.35
CA ASP A 550 82.29 -30.39 -80.32
C ASP A 550 82.47 -31.83 -80.85
N GLU A 551 81.55 -32.76 -80.60
CA GLU A 551 81.59 -34.09 -81.23
C GLU A 551 81.53 -34.03 -82.76
N LEU A 552 80.66 -33.17 -83.33
CA LEU A 552 80.55 -32.94 -84.78
C LEU A 552 81.83 -32.34 -85.35
N ARG A 553 82.38 -31.33 -84.67
CA ARG A 553 83.65 -30.68 -85.00
C ARG A 553 84.82 -31.67 -84.98
N ASP A 554 84.87 -32.56 -83.99
CA ASP A 554 85.95 -33.54 -83.81
C ASP A 554 85.88 -34.67 -84.84
N LYS A 555 84.67 -35.04 -85.31
CA LYS A 555 84.45 -35.93 -86.47
C LYS A 555 84.97 -35.28 -87.76
N LEU A 556 84.56 -34.04 -88.04
CA LEU A 556 85.00 -33.28 -89.22
C LEU A 556 86.53 -33.05 -89.25
N GLY A 557 87.14 -32.80 -88.08
CA GLY A 557 88.60 -32.68 -87.96
C GLY A 557 89.35 -33.97 -88.31
N LYS A 558 88.81 -35.14 -87.94
CA LYS A 558 89.39 -36.45 -88.26
C LYS A 558 89.26 -36.77 -89.75
N GLU A 559 88.14 -36.43 -90.38
CA GLU A 559 87.94 -36.57 -91.83
C GLU A 559 88.91 -35.69 -92.63
N HIS A 560 89.07 -34.41 -92.23
CA HIS A 560 90.04 -33.51 -92.86
C HIS A 560 91.49 -34.02 -92.70
N ALA A 561 91.86 -34.54 -91.52
CA ALA A 561 93.18 -35.11 -91.29
C ALA A 561 93.46 -36.34 -92.16
N LEU A 562 92.45 -37.21 -92.36
CA LEU A 562 92.54 -38.39 -93.22
C LEU A 562 92.81 -38.01 -94.68
N LEU A 563 92.06 -37.05 -95.22
CA LEU A 563 92.24 -36.54 -96.59
C LEU A 563 93.63 -35.93 -96.81
N MET A 564 94.14 -35.17 -95.85
CA MET A 564 95.48 -34.57 -95.92
C MET A 564 96.59 -35.63 -95.88
N ALA A 565 96.41 -36.71 -95.11
CA ALA A 565 97.35 -37.84 -95.08
C ALA A 565 97.36 -38.60 -96.42
N GLN A 566 96.18 -38.85 -97.02
CA GLN A 566 96.04 -39.51 -98.32
C GLN A 566 96.71 -38.69 -99.44
N GLY A 567 96.39 -37.40 -99.55
CA GLY A 567 97.01 -36.50 -100.53
C GLY A 567 98.54 -36.42 -100.39
N LYS A 568 99.07 -36.46 -99.16
CA LYS A 568 100.52 -36.51 -98.94
C LYS A 568 101.14 -37.80 -99.48
N THR A 569 100.59 -38.97 -99.13
CA THR A 569 101.13 -40.27 -99.60
C THR A 569 101.08 -40.42 -101.11
N GLU A 570 100.04 -39.90 -101.77
CA GLU A 570 99.90 -39.95 -103.22
C GLU A 570 100.91 -39.00 -103.92
N SER A 571 101.14 -37.81 -103.37
CA SER A 571 102.19 -36.90 -103.85
C SER A 571 103.61 -37.50 -103.72
N GLU A 572 103.89 -38.21 -102.61
CA GLU A 572 105.18 -38.89 -102.42
C GLU A 572 105.39 -40.08 -103.38
N ARG A 573 104.31 -40.69 -103.91
CA ARG A 573 104.41 -41.76 -104.91
C ARG A 573 104.83 -41.19 -106.27
N LEU A 574 104.13 -40.15 -106.73
CA LEU A 574 104.38 -39.49 -108.03
C LEU A 574 105.82 -38.94 -108.14
N VAL A 575 106.35 -38.37 -107.05
CA VAL A 575 107.74 -37.87 -107.01
C VAL A 575 108.78 -39.01 -107.16
N ARG A 576 108.51 -40.20 -106.60
CA ARG A 576 109.41 -41.36 -106.73
C ARG A 576 109.37 -41.97 -108.12
N GLU A 577 108.19 -42.07 -108.72
CA GLU A 577 107.99 -42.55 -110.09
C GLU A 577 108.76 -41.66 -111.09
N ALA A 578 108.60 -40.33 -111.00
CA ALA A 578 109.31 -39.37 -111.86
C ALA A 578 110.85 -39.41 -111.71
N SER A 579 111.37 -39.64 -110.49
CA SER A 579 112.82 -39.73 -110.25
C SER A 579 113.46 -40.94 -110.93
N GLN A 580 112.81 -42.11 -110.84
CA GLN A 580 113.37 -43.36 -111.38
C GLN A 580 113.40 -43.38 -112.91
N GLU A 581 112.48 -42.67 -113.56
CA GLU A 581 112.42 -42.55 -115.01
C GLU A 581 113.51 -41.62 -115.56
N ALA A 582 113.82 -40.52 -114.83
CA ALA A 582 114.93 -39.63 -115.16
C ALA A 582 116.31 -40.32 -115.07
N ASP A 583 116.54 -41.12 -114.03
CA ASP A 583 117.81 -41.85 -113.83
C ASP A 583 118.07 -42.89 -114.94
N ARG A 584 117.03 -43.56 -115.45
CA ARG A 584 117.14 -44.49 -116.60
C ARG A 584 117.64 -43.78 -117.86
N LEU A 585 116.98 -42.68 -118.24
CA LEU A 585 117.34 -41.91 -119.44
C LEU A 585 118.78 -41.36 -119.34
N ALA A 586 119.21 -40.96 -118.14
CA ALA A 586 120.57 -40.49 -117.89
C ALA A 586 121.66 -41.58 -118.02
N ALA A 587 121.30 -42.86 -117.85
CA ALA A 587 122.23 -43.99 -118.01
C ALA A 587 122.39 -44.41 -119.48
N GLU A 588 121.28 -44.49 -120.24
CA GLU A 588 121.29 -44.89 -121.65
C GLU A 588 122.08 -43.90 -122.53
N ALA A 589 121.95 -42.59 -122.27
CA ALA A 589 122.68 -41.55 -122.96
C ALA A 589 124.22 -41.71 -122.86
N ARG A 590 124.74 -42.10 -121.68
CA ARG A 590 126.18 -42.32 -121.45
C ARG A 590 126.68 -43.53 -122.25
N SER A 591 125.93 -44.63 -122.19
CA SER A 591 126.22 -45.87 -122.92
C SER A 591 126.24 -45.68 -124.45
N SER A 592 125.48 -44.72 -124.97
CA SER A 592 125.50 -44.35 -126.39
C SER A 592 126.79 -43.60 -126.77
N GLY A 593 127.16 -42.58 -125.99
CA GLY A 593 128.32 -41.72 -126.27
C GLY A 593 129.66 -42.45 -126.30
N GLU A 594 129.89 -43.39 -125.37
CA GLU A 594 131.14 -44.15 -125.31
C GLU A 594 131.34 -45.07 -126.52
N ARG A 595 130.26 -45.70 -127.00
CA ARG A 595 130.28 -46.57 -128.20
C ARG A 595 130.65 -45.78 -129.46
N ALA A 596 130.15 -44.54 -129.60
CA ALA A 596 130.51 -43.67 -130.72
C ALA A 596 132.00 -43.28 -130.72
N LEU A 597 132.59 -43.05 -129.54
CA LEU A 597 134.01 -42.72 -129.40
C LEU A 597 134.95 -43.89 -129.74
N ALA A 598 134.54 -45.13 -129.45
CA ALA A 598 135.33 -46.32 -129.78
C ALA A 598 135.46 -46.53 -131.31
N VAL A 599 134.34 -46.50 -132.04
CA VAL A 599 134.30 -46.67 -133.50
C VAL A 599 135.17 -45.62 -134.21
N ARG A 600 135.18 -44.38 -133.72
CA ARG A 600 135.99 -43.29 -134.30
C ARG A 600 137.50 -43.51 -134.18
N ARG A 601 137.98 -44.27 -133.19
CA ARG A 601 139.42 -44.60 -133.07
C ARG A 601 139.82 -45.69 -134.06
N GLN A 602 139.06 -46.78 -134.11
CA GLN A 602 139.33 -47.93 -134.98
C GLN A 602 139.36 -47.55 -136.47
N ALA A 603 138.50 -46.60 -136.88
CA ALA A 603 138.53 -46.05 -138.24
C ALA A 603 139.81 -45.25 -138.55
N HIS A 604 140.44 -44.61 -137.56
CA HIS A 604 141.63 -43.79 -137.78
C HIS A 604 142.90 -44.63 -138.02
N GLU A 605 143.01 -45.77 -137.33
CA GLU A 605 144.15 -46.69 -137.45
C GLU A 605 144.18 -47.42 -138.80
N GLN A 606 143.02 -47.77 -139.36
CA GLN A 606 142.95 -48.41 -140.68
C GLN A 606 143.32 -47.46 -141.84
N VAL A 607 143.08 -46.15 -141.69
CA VAL A 607 143.41 -45.16 -142.74
C VAL A 607 144.92 -44.92 -142.85
N SER A 608 145.68 -44.95 -141.75
CA SER A 608 147.13 -44.74 -141.80
C SER A 608 147.88 -45.93 -142.43
N GLY A 609 147.49 -47.17 -142.10
CA GLY A 609 148.13 -48.37 -142.66
C GLY A 609 148.02 -48.50 -144.18
N VAL A 610 146.93 -48.00 -144.77
CA VAL A 610 146.73 -47.99 -146.24
C VAL A 610 147.66 -47.00 -146.94
N GLN A 611 148.01 -45.87 -146.31
CA GLN A 611 148.91 -44.88 -146.93
C GLN A 611 150.36 -45.37 -147.07
N THR A 612 150.83 -46.24 -146.16
CA THR A 612 152.18 -46.82 -146.24
C THR A 612 152.29 -47.78 -147.41
N LEU A 613 151.35 -48.73 -147.52
CA LEU A 613 151.36 -49.78 -148.54
C LEU A 613 151.19 -49.25 -149.97
N LEU A 614 150.46 -48.14 -150.15
CA LEU A 614 150.23 -47.57 -151.49
C LEU A 614 151.49 -46.96 -152.14
N ARG A 615 152.58 -46.75 -151.38
CA ARG A 615 153.86 -46.22 -151.92
C ARG A 615 154.89 -47.28 -152.28
N GLU A 616 154.83 -48.46 -151.67
CA GLU A 616 155.71 -49.58 -152.07
C GLU A 616 155.27 -50.20 -153.40
N ALA A 617 153.99 -50.05 -153.77
CA ALA A 617 153.41 -50.64 -154.97
C ALA A 617 153.75 -49.94 -156.31
N LEU A 618 154.35 -48.74 -156.31
CA LEU A 618 154.41 -47.88 -157.50
C LEU A 618 155.74 -47.96 -158.30
N ALA A 619 156.03 -49.16 -158.85
CA ALA A 619 156.85 -49.44 -160.05
C ALA A 619 158.27 -48.81 -160.17
N ALA A 620 159.37 -49.53 -160.38
CA ALA A 620 159.62 -50.92 -160.81
C ALA A 620 159.29 -51.29 -162.28
N VAL A 621 159.15 -50.32 -163.20
CA VAL A 621 159.06 -50.56 -164.66
C VAL A 621 159.96 -49.57 -165.43
N GLN A 622 160.69 -50.06 -166.45
CA GLN A 622 161.71 -49.35 -167.26
C GLN A 622 161.30 -49.33 -168.77
N PRO A 623 162.14 -48.96 -169.79
CA PRO A 623 163.49 -48.34 -169.83
C PRO A 623 163.66 -47.24 -170.94
N LEU A 624 164.94 -46.94 -171.29
CA LEU A 624 165.48 -46.34 -172.54
C LEU A 624 165.78 -44.81 -172.57
N PRO A 625 166.73 -44.33 -173.43
CA PRO A 625 167.67 -43.26 -173.04
C PRO A 625 167.77 -42.06 -174.00
N GLY A 626 168.42 -40.98 -173.54
CA GLY A 626 168.98 -39.91 -174.37
C GLY A 626 169.06 -38.56 -173.64
N GLU A 627 170.30 -38.06 -173.46
CA GLU A 627 170.69 -36.86 -172.69
C GLU A 627 170.45 -36.90 -171.16
#